data_AF-A0A1A7ZU65-F1
#
_entry.id   AF-A0A1A7ZU65-F1
#
_cell.length_a   1.000
_cell.length_b   1.000
_cell.length_c   1.000
_cell.angle_alpha   90.00
_cell.angle_beta   90.00
_cell.angle_gamma   90.00
#
_symmetry.space_group_name_H-M   'P 1'
#
loop_
_entity.id
_entity.type
_entity.pdbx_description
1 polymer ?
#
loop_
_entity_poly.entity_id
_entity_poly.type
_entity_poly.pdbx_seq_one_letter_code
_entity_poly.pdbx_strand_id
1 'polypeptide(L)'
;VKSETFYMVPAVWPLTQPVNHAERPTFSGLPMAPLPSLERALPSQSGQYELVIHQQPRSHHRAHYETEGSRGAVKTPNGGHPEVQLRGYQGMDPLGLQVFIGTADEKILKPHAFYQVHRITGKTVTTPSLERMITRTKVLEIPLEPKNHMRVMIDCVGILKLRNADIELRNGETDIGRKNTRVRLVFRVHIPEPGGHLVSLQVTSHRIECSQRSAQ
;
A
#
# COMPACT_ATOMS: atom_id res chain seq x y z
N VAL A 1 17.84 65.70 -5.08
CA VAL A 1 16.61 64.88 -4.87
C VAL A 1 17.03 63.42 -4.93
N LYS A 2 17.25 62.79 -3.77
CA LYS A 2 17.59 61.36 -3.65
C LYS A 2 16.32 60.63 -3.25
N SER A 3 15.87 59.67 -4.05
CA SER A 3 14.70 58.86 -3.74
C SER A 3 15.16 57.60 -3.01
N GLU A 4 14.91 57.52 -1.71
CA GLU A 4 15.07 56.29 -0.93
C GLU A 4 13.83 55.42 -1.10
N THR A 5 14.04 54.19 -1.57
CA THR A 5 12.99 53.18 -1.72
C THR A 5 12.76 52.49 -0.37
N PHE A 6 11.66 52.83 0.29
CA PHE A 6 11.19 52.17 1.50
C PHE A 6 10.52 50.84 1.14
N TYR A 7 11.13 49.71 1.55
CA TYR A 7 10.47 48.42 1.53
C TYR A 7 9.58 48.28 2.76
N MET A 8 8.26 48.29 2.55
CA MET A 8 7.26 48.10 3.59
C MET A 8 7.05 46.58 3.78
N VAL A 9 7.54 46.03 4.89
CA VAL A 9 7.28 44.64 5.29
C VAL A 9 6.01 44.62 6.15
N PRO A 10 4.94 43.90 5.77
CA PRO A 10 3.83 43.70 6.69
C PRO A 10 4.23 42.67 7.75
N ALA A 11 4.34 43.13 8.99
CA ALA A 11 4.21 42.28 10.15
C ALA A 11 2.77 41.76 10.22
N VAL A 12 2.61 40.47 10.54
CA VAL A 12 1.70 39.86 11.53
C VAL A 12 1.40 38.43 11.07
N TRP A 13 2.00 37.45 11.75
CA TRP A 13 1.54 36.06 11.75
C TRP A 13 0.27 35.93 12.60
N PRO A 14 -0.77 35.25 12.11
CA PRO A 14 -1.70 34.53 12.97
C PRO A 14 -1.30 33.06 13.04
N LEU A 15 -1.15 32.57 14.26
CA LEU A 15 -1.10 31.15 14.59
C LEU A 15 -2.48 30.54 14.26
N THR A 16 -2.56 29.65 13.27
CA THR A 16 -3.74 28.79 13.08
C THR A 16 -3.36 27.32 13.19
N GLN A 17 -4.06 26.68 14.12
CA GLN A 17 -4.10 25.26 14.44
C GLN A 17 -4.53 24.38 13.24
N PRO A 18 -4.38 23.04 13.33
CA PRO A 18 -4.05 22.18 12.21
C PRO A 18 -5.27 21.89 11.32
N VAL A 19 -5.08 21.98 10.00
CA VAL A 19 -6.08 21.54 9.03
C VAL A 19 -5.94 20.02 8.87
N ASN A 20 -6.73 19.28 9.64
CA ASN A 20 -7.07 17.90 9.34
C ASN A 20 -7.76 17.86 7.98
N HIS A 21 -7.02 17.52 6.91
CA HIS A 21 -7.61 17.16 5.64
C HIS A 21 -8.13 15.73 5.70
N ALA A 22 -9.31 15.57 6.30
CA ALA A 22 -10.11 14.37 6.23
C ALA A 22 -11.42 14.71 5.52
N GLU A 23 -11.42 14.98 4.21
CA GLU A 23 -12.67 15.00 3.44
C GLU A 23 -12.49 14.54 1.99
N ARG A 24 -13.06 13.35 1.69
CA ARG A 24 -13.90 13.08 0.50
C ARG A 24 -14.60 11.70 0.61
N PRO A 25 -15.72 11.50 -0.11
CA PRO A 25 -16.97 11.03 0.47
C PRO A 25 -16.99 9.52 0.64
N THR A 26 -17.27 9.06 1.85
CA THR A 26 -17.72 7.70 2.11
C THR A 26 -19.19 7.57 1.73
N PHE A 27 -19.51 6.54 0.94
CA PHE A 27 -20.80 6.31 0.28
C PHE A 27 -21.97 5.97 1.23
N SER A 28 -21.86 6.23 2.53
CA SER A 28 -22.94 6.05 3.51
C SER A 28 -22.71 6.97 4.71
N GLY A 29 -23.75 7.74 5.08
CA GLY A 29 -23.72 8.78 6.11
C GLY A 29 -23.73 8.28 7.56
N LEU A 30 -23.09 7.14 7.85
CA LEU A 30 -22.91 6.64 9.21
C LEU A 30 -21.44 6.79 9.64
N PRO A 31 -21.15 7.14 10.90
CA PRO A 31 -19.78 7.23 11.40
C PRO A 31 -19.15 5.84 11.40
N MET A 32 -18.32 5.57 10.38
CA MET A 32 -17.56 4.33 10.26
C MET A 32 -16.50 4.25 11.36
N ALA A 33 -16.34 3.08 11.98
CA ALA A 33 -15.23 2.84 12.92
C ALA A 33 -13.87 3.12 12.24
N PRO A 34 -12.87 3.67 12.96
CA PRO A 34 -11.56 3.94 12.39
C PRO A 34 -10.90 2.65 11.90
N LEU A 35 -10.23 2.72 10.75
CA LEU A 35 -9.54 1.57 10.18
C LEU A 35 -8.40 1.10 11.11
N PRO A 36 -8.16 -0.21 11.23
CA PRO A 36 -7.06 -0.73 12.04
C PRO A 36 -5.68 -0.32 11.46
N SER A 37 -4.71 -0.10 12.34
CA SER A 37 -3.30 0.13 11.97
C SER A 37 -2.76 -0.96 11.03
N LEU A 38 -1.87 -0.60 10.11
CA LEU A 38 -1.20 -1.54 9.19
C LEU A 38 -0.36 -2.60 9.92
N GLU A 39 0.05 -2.34 11.16
CA GLU A 39 0.80 -3.27 12.01
C GLU A 39 -0.10 -4.29 12.72
N ARG A 40 -1.41 -4.06 12.75
CA ARG A 40 -2.35 -4.97 13.40
C ARG A 40 -2.43 -6.28 12.60
N ALA A 41 -2.17 -7.41 13.24
CA ALA A 41 -2.45 -8.71 12.64
C ALA A 41 -3.97 -8.88 12.45
N LEU A 42 -4.37 -9.28 11.24
CA LEU A 42 -5.76 -9.56 10.88
C LEU A 42 -5.83 -10.93 10.22
N PRO A 43 -6.95 -11.66 10.39
CA PRO A 43 -7.12 -12.97 9.77
C PRO A 43 -7.43 -12.84 8.28
N SER A 44 -7.15 -13.89 7.50
CA SER A 44 -7.59 -13.97 6.10
C SER A 44 -9.07 -14.36 5.98
N GLN A 45 -9.68 -14.87 7.04
CA GLN A 45 -11.07 -15.32 7.06
C GLN A 45 -11.79 -14.88 8.34
N SER A 46 -13.04 -14.46 8.21
CA SER A 46 -13.92 -14.16 9.34
C SER A 46 -15.38 -14.42 8.94
N GLY A 47 -16.06 -15.31 9.66
CA GLY A 47 -17.41 -15.75 9.30
C GLY A 47 -17.47 -16.29 7.87
N GLN A 48 -18.33 -15.71 7.05
CA GLN A 48 -18.49 -16.07 5.64
C GLN A 48 -17.40 -15.52 4.71
N TYR A 49 -16.66 -14.50 5.17
CA TYR A 49 -15.73 -13.77 4.31
C TYR A 49 -14.34 -14.42 4.32
N GLU A 50 -13.75 -14.57 3.14
CA GLU A 50 -12.40 -15.11 2.98
C GLU A 50 -11.65 -14.30 1.91
N LEU A 51 -10.48 -13.74 2.28
CA LEU A 51 -9.58 -13.06 1.35
C LEU A 51 -8.45 -14.02 0.94
N VAL A 52 -8.39 -14.35 -0.35
CA VAL A 52 -7.52 -15.41 -0.88
C VAL A 52 -6.63 -14.87 -1.99
N ILE A 53 -5.40 -15.35 -2.05
CA ILE A 53 -4.49 -15.16 -3.18
C ILE A 53 -4.60 -16.39 -4.09
N HIS A 54 -5.16 -16.22 -5.28
CA HIS A 54 -5.30 -17.30 -6.28
C HIS A 54 -4.00 -17.58 -7.00
N GLN A 55 -3.26 -16.52 -7.34
CA GLN A 55 -1.96 -16.63 -7.99
C GLN A 55 -0.90 -15.92 -7.18
N GLN A 56 0.06 -16.69 -6.69
CA GLN A 56 1.18 -16.16 -5.91
C GLN A 56 2.22 -15.46 -6.80
N PRO A 57 2.87 -14.40 -6.32
CA PRO A 57 4.00 -13.80 -7.01
C PRO A 57 5.16 -14.80 -7.07
N ARG A 58 6.02 -14.64 -8.07
CA ARG A 58 7.28 -15.39 -8.15
C ARG A 58 8.19 -15.01 -6.99
N SER A 59 9.08 -15.92 -6.61
CA SER A 59 9.98 -15.76 -5.46
C SER A 59 11.02 -14.63 -5.59
N HIS A 60 11.08 -13.95 -6.73
CA HIS A 60 12.07 -12.92 -6.99
C HIS A 60 11.53 -11.76 -7.83
N HIS A 61 11.70 -10.53 -7.37
CA HIS A 61 11.39 -9.33 -8.13
C HIS A 61 12.38 -8.24 -7.73
N ARG A 62 13.31 -7.91 -8.64
CA ARG A 62 14.27 -6.83 -8.43
C ARG A 62 13.52 -5.52 -8.20
N ALA A 63 13.63 -5.00 -6.98
CA ALA A 63 13.10 -3.69 -6.65
C ALA A 63 13.93 -2.58 -7.33
N HIS A 64 13.34 -1.39 -7.39
CA HIS A 64 13.99 -0.24 -8.00
C HIS A 64 14.10 0.94 -7.03
N TYR A 65 15.07 1.82 -7.24
CA TYR A 65 15.16 3.11 -6.54
C TYR A 65 14.31 4.17 -7.26
N GLU A 66 13.93 5.24 -6.56
CA GLU A 66 13.16 6.35 -7.16
C GLU A 66 13.91 7.05 -8.30
N THR A 67 15.24 6.99 -8.29
CA THR A 67 16.11 7.62 -9.29
C THR A 67 16.26 6.80 -10.58
N GLU A 68 15.74 5.58 -10.64
CA GLU A 68 15.80 4.74 -11.84
C GLU A 68 14.40 4.48 -12.41
N GLY A 69 14.35 4.05 -13.67
CA GLY A 69 13.09 3.64 -14.30
C GLY A 69 12.47 2.45 -13.58
N SER A 70 11.13 2.44 -13.52
CA SER A 70 10.37 1.34 -12.91
C SER A 70 10.75 -0.01 -13.50
N ARG A 71 10.82 -1.03 -12.63
CA ARG A 71 11.08 -2.44 -13.01
C ARG A 71 9.79 -3.19 -13.35
N GLY A 72 8.68 -2.46 -13.52
CA GLY A 72 7.37 -3.00 -13.84
C GLY A 72 6.68 -3.67 -12.66
N ALA A 73 5.53 -4.27 -12.93
CA ALA A 73 4.74 -4.93 -11.91
C ALA A 73 5.34 -6.27 -11.46
N VAL A 74 4.98 -6.70 -10.25
CA VAL A 74 5.26 -8.04 -9.75
C VAL A 74 4.55 -9.07 -10.64
N LYS A 75 5.25 -10.18 -10.93
CA LYS A 75 4.79 -11.24 -11.83
C LYS A 75 4.69 -12.57 -11.09
N THR A 76 3.87 -13.47 -11.61
CA THR A 76 3.80 -14.88 -11.18
C THR A 76 4.95 -15.67 -11.81
N PRO A 77 5.20 -16.92 -11.35
CA PRO A 77 6.20 -17.80 -11.98
C PRO A 77 5.93 -18.02 -13.48
N ASN A 78 4.68 -17.95 -13.91
CA ASN A 78 4.25 -18.17 -15.29
C ASN A 78 4.27 -16.88 -16.15
N GLY A 79 4.79 -15.77 -15.62
CA GLY A 79 4.88 -14.49 -16.34
C GLY A 79 3.60 -13.64 -16.33
N GLY A 80 2.50 -14.16 -15.77
CA GLY A 80 1.27 -13.42 -15.48
C GLY A 80 1.40 -12.52 -14.26
N HIS A 81 0.27 -12.12 -13.68
CA HIS A 81 0.20 -11.23 -12.52
C HIS A 81 -0.46 -11.91 -11.33
N PRO A 82 -0.06 -11.59 -10.08
CA PRO A 82 -0.74 -12.12 -8.91
C PRO A 82 -2.23 -11.77 -8.94
N GLU A 83 -3.03 -12.53 -8.22
CA GLU A 83 -4.47 -12.36 -8.25
C GLU A 83 -5.08 -12.63 -6.89
N VAL A 84 -6.01 -11.76 -6.49
CA VAL A 84 -6.64 -11.76 -5.18
C VAL A 84 -8.15 -11.77 -5.33
N GLN A 85 -8.83 -12.51 -4.47
CA GLN A 85 -10.30 -12.56 -4.43
C GLN A 85 -10.80 -12.45 -3.00
N LEU A 86 -11.85 -11.65 -2.80
CA LEU A 86 -12.70 -11.72 -1.62
C LEU A 86 -13.90 -12.63 -1.90
N ARG A 87 -14.09 -13.67 -1.08
CA ARG A 87 -15.22 -14.59 -1.14
C ARG A 87 -16.24 -14.28 -0.04
N GLY A 88 -17.48 -14.71 -0.24
CA GLY A 88 -18.57 -14.54 0.73
C GLY A 88 -19.21 -13.14 0.76
N TYR A 89 -18.69 -12.18 -0.01
CA TYR A 89 -19.29 -10.86 -0.13
C TYR A 89 -20.47 -10.88 -1.12
N GLN A 90 -21.65 -10.51 -0.62
CA GLN A 90 -22.91 -10.46 -1.38
C GLN A 90 -23.41 -9.02 -1.61
N GLY A 91 -22.66 -8.01 -1.18
CA GLY A 91 -23.02 -6.61 -1.39
C GLY A 91 -22.86 -6.17 -2.86
N MET A 92 -23.55 -5.09 -3.22
CA MET A 92 -23.51 -4.52 -4.57
C MET A 92 -22.42 -3.47 -4.75
N ASP A 93 -21.94 -2.87 -3.65
CA ASP A 93 -20.95 -1.81 -3.69
C ASP A 93 -19.52 -2.38 -3.83
N PRO A 94 -18.64 -1.70 -4.57
CA PRO A 94 -17.23 -2.07 -4.64
C PRO A 94 -16.53 -1.81 -3.29
N LEU A 95 -15.47 -2.58 -3.04
CA LEU A 95 -14.63 -2.42 -1.85
C LEU A 95 -13.21 -2.01 -2.23
N GLY A 96 -12.51 -1.31 -1.33
CA GLY A 96 -11.09 -0.98 -1.50
C GLY A 96 -10.18 -2.11 -1.00
N LEU A 97 -9.43 -2.74 -1.91
CA LEU A 97 -8.30 -3.60 -1.58
C LEU A 97 -7.05 -2.74 -1.37
N GLN A 98 -6.55 -2.71 -0.15
CA GLN A 98 -5.29 -2.10 0.21
C GLN A 98 -4.13 -3.06 -0.07
N VAL A 99 -3.08 -2.55 -0.70
CA VAL A 99 -1.84 -3.28 -0.98
C VAL A 99 -0.65 -2.49 -0.46
N PHE A 100 0.19 -3.13 0.35
CA PHE A 100 1.44 -2.56 0.82
C PHE A 100 2.54 -3.62 0.93
N ILE A 101 3.78 -3.17 1.11
CA ILE A 101 4.94 -4.06 1.27
C ILE A 101 5.16 -4.32 2.75
N GLY A 102 5.09 -5.60 3.13
CA GLY A 102 5.32 -6.08 4.48
C GLY A 102 6.66 -6.79 4.65
N THR A 103 7.05 -6.98 5.90
CA THR A 103 8.17 -7.86 6.30
C THR A 103 7.92 -9.31 5.85
N ALA A 104 9.00 -10.04 5.56
CA ALA A 104 8.93 -11.46 5.22
C ALA A 104 8.81 -12.40 6.44
N ASP A 105 8.95 -11.86 7.65
CA ASP A 105 8.77 -12.56 8.92
C ASP A 105 7.28 -12.82 9.18
N GLU A 106 6.93 -14.09 9.40
CA GLU A 106 5.55 -14.52 9.62
C GLU A 106 5.06 -14.20 11.03
N LYS A 107 5.96 -14.07 12.01
CA LYS A 107 5.59 -13.81 13.41
C LYS A 107 5.29 -12.34 13.66
N ILE A 108 5.94 -11.45 12.90
CA ILE A 108 5.83 -10.00 13.05
C ILE A 108 5.63 -9.38 11.68
N LEU A 109 4.39 -9.45 11.18
CA LEU A 109 4.01 -8.76 9.96
C LEU A 109 3.82 -7.27 10.25
N LYS A 110 4.69 -6.45 9.69
CA LYS A 110 4.58 -4.99 9.72
C LYS A 110 4.99 -4.41 8.36
N PRO A 111 4.63 -3.15 8.05
CA PRO A 111 5.18 -2.48 6.88
C PRO A 111 6.71 -2.57 6.83
N HIS A 112 7.25 -2.83 5.65
CA HIS A 112 8.70 -2.94 5.49
C HIS A 112 9.32 -1.52 5.47
N ALA A 113 10.30 -1.27 6.33
CA ALA A 113 10.88 0.07 6.39
C ALA A 113 11.69 0.48 5.16
N PHE A 114 12.44 -0.45 4.58
CA PHE A 114 13.31 -0.19 3.43
C PHE A 114 12.63 -0.37 2.06
N TYR A 115 11.40 -0.90 2.01
CA TYR A 115 10.70 -1.17 0.76
C TYR A 115 9.28 -0.64 0.81
N GLN A 116 8.86 0.03 -0.26
CA GLN A 116 7.50 0.54 -0.40
C GLN A 116 6.84 0.00 -1.66
N VAL A 117 5.52 0.05 -1.67
CA VAL A 117 4.75 -0.24 -2.87
C VAL A 117 5.00 0.88 -3.88
N HIS A 118 5.11 0.52 -5.14
CA HIS A 118 5.20 1.48 -6.24
C HIS A 118 4.03 1.29 -7.19
N ARG A 119 3.31 2.37 -7.47
CA ARG A 119 2.22 2.38 -8.45
C ARG A 119 2.77 2.24 -9.86
N ILE A 120 2.40 1.15 -10.54
CA ILE A 120 2.71 0.96 -11.96
C ILE A 120 1.57 1.54 -12.78
N THR A 121 1.93 2.33 -13.78
CA THR A 121 1.02 2.85 -14.80
C THR A 121 1.58 2.53 -16.18
N GLY A 122 0.72 2.54 -17.20
CA GLY A 122 1.13 2.32 -18.58
C GLY A 122 0.02 1.72 -19.42
N LYS A 123 0.25 1.63 -20.74
CA LYS A 123 -0.76 1.12 -21.69
C LYS A 123 -1.18 -0.32 -21.44
N THR A 124 -0.31 -1.12 -20.83
CA THR A 124 -0.55 -2.54 -20.52
C THR A 124 -1.10 -2.76 -19.12
N VAL A 125 -1.24 -1.71 -18.31
CA VAL A 125 -1.84 -1.77 -16.98
C VAL A 125 -3.32 -1.44 -17.11
N THR A 126 -4.15 -2.40 -16.74
CA THR A 126 -5.61 -2.31 -16.86
C THR A 126 -6.28 -2.03 -15.53
N THR A 127 -5.64 -2.38 -14.42
CA THR A 127 -6.25 -2.22 -13.09
C THR A 127 -6.09 -0.79 -12.59
N PRO A 128 -7.18 -0.05 -12.34
CA PRO A 128 -7.09 1.25 -11.72
C PRO A 128 -6.55 1.11 -10.29
N SER A 129 -5.73 2.07 -9.88
CA SER A 129 -5.17 2.12 -8.54
C SER A 129 -4.93 3.56 -8.10
N LEU A 130 -5.09 3.81 -6.80
CA LEU A 130 -4.80 5.07 -6.13
C LEU A 130 -3.69 4.86 -5.10
N GLU A 131 -2.70 5.75 -5.07
CA GLU A 131 -1.68 5.75 -4.02
C GLU A 131 -2.08 6.66 -2.86
N ARG A 132 -1.93 6.15 -1.63
CA ARG A 132 -2.15 6.91 -0.39
C ARG A 132 -1.01 6.66 0.58
N MET A 133 -0.74 7.64 1.43
CA MET A 133 0.24 7.53 2.50
C MET A 133 -0.48 7.27 3.83
N ILE A 134 -0.22 6.13 4.47
CA ILE A 134 -0.77 5.77 5.79
C ILE A 134 0.41 5.52 6.73
N THR A 135 0.56 6.34 7.77
CA THR A 135 1.65 6.22 8.76
C THR A 135 3.02 6.02 8.07
N ARG A 136 3.32 6.88 7.07
CA ARG A 136 4.56 6.87 6.26
C ARG A 136 4.78 5.63 5.37
N THR A 137 3.80 4.74 5.30
CA THR A 137 3.77 3.61 4.37
C THR A 137 2.92 3.99 3.16
N LYS A 138 3.48 3.86 1.96
CA LYS A 138 2.67 3.91 0.73
C LYS A 138 1.76 2.69 0.68
N VAL A 139 0.49 2.93 0.43
CA VAL A 139 -0.56 1.92 0.25
C VAL A 139 -1.23 2.19 -1.08
N LEU A 140 -1.37 1.16 -1.90
CA LEU A 140 -2.20 1.21 -3.09
C LEU A 140 -3.60 0.73 -2.77
N GLU A 141 -4.60 1.49 -3.19
CA GLU A 141 -6.00 1.14 -3.10
C GLU A 141 -6.49 0.72 -4.49
N ILE A 142 -6.99 -0.52 -4.60
CA ILE A 142 -7.46 -1.15 -5.83
C ILE A 142 -8.94 -1.53 -5.62
N PRO A 143 -9.86 -1.17 -6.53
CA PRO A 143 -11.25 -1.55 -6.38
C PRO A 143 -11.46 -3.06 -6.59
N LEU A 144 -12.17 -3.68 -5.67
CA LEU A 144 -12.81 -4.99 -5.84
C LEU A 144 -14.25 -4.78 -6.24
N GLU A 145 -14.62 -5.26 -7.41
CA GLU A 145 -15.97 -5.06 -7.96
C GLU A 145 -16.79 -6.35 -7.93
N PRO A 146 -18.06 -6.32 -7.46
CA PRO A 146 -18.93 -7.49 -7.45
C PRO A 146 -19.15 -8.09 -8.85
N LYS A 147 -19.20 -7.24 -9.89
CA LYS A 147 -19.33 -7.67 -11.30
C LYS A 147 -18.18 -8.58 -11.76
N ASN A 148 -17.02 -8.48 -11.10
CA ASN A 148 -15.84 -9.30 -11.36
C ASN A 148 -15.67 -10.39 -10.29
N HIS A 149 -16.74 -10.78 -9.60
CA HIS A 149 -16.72 -11.76 -8.52
C HIS A 149 -15.73 -11.39 -7.40
N MET A 150 -15.59 -10.09 -7.11
CA MET A 150 -14.66 -9.55 -6.12
C MET A 150 -13.22 -10.05 -6.30
N ARG A 151 -12.82 -10.29 -7.56
CA ARG A 151 -11.52 -10.80 -7.97
C ARG A 151 -10.81 -9.74 -8.79
N VAL A 152 -9.50 -9.58 -8.56
CA VAL A 152 -8.68 -8.58 -9.25
C VAL A 152 -7.27 -9.11 -9.53
N MET A 153 -6.81 -8.81 -10.74
CA MET A 153 -5.43 -9.04 -11.17
C MET A 153 -4.54 -7.88 -10.70
N ILE A 154 -3.36 -8.19 -10.17
CA ILE A 154 -2.45 -7.21 -9.57
C ILE A 154 -1.37 -6.83 -10.59
N ASP A 155 -1.78 -6.11 -11.65
CA ASP A 155 -0.89 -5.62 -12.71
C ASP A 155 -0.33 -4.20 -12.47
N CYS A 156 -0.79 -3.53 -11.40
CA CYS A 156 -0.45 -2.15 -11.06
C CYS A 156 0.52 -2.00 -9.88
N VAL A 157 1.09 -3.11 -9.37
CA VAL A 157 1.93 -3.11 -8.15
C VAL A 157 3.38 -3.48 -8.47
N GLY A 158 4.31 -2.57 -8.23
CA GLY A 158 5.76 -2.81 -8.22
C GLY A 158 6.37 -2.60 -6.84
N ILE A 159 7.69 -2.78 -6.74
CA ILE A 159 8.43 -2.67 -5.47
C ILE A 159 9.52 -1.61 -5.58
N LEU A 160 9.49 -0.65 -4.65
CA LEU A 160 10.46 0.43 -4.50
C LEU A 160 11.42 0.14 -3.33
N LYS A 161 12.73 0.27 -3.54
CA LYS A 161 13.74 0.27 -2.49
C LYS A 161 14.03 1.73 -2.09
N LEU A 162 13.87 2.04 -0.82
CA LEU A 162 14.25 3.33 -0.26
C LEU A 162 15.76 3.38 -0.04
N ARG A 163 16.37 4.56 -0.16
CA ARG A 163 17.81 4.72 0.09
C ARG A 163 18.07 4.61 1.60
N ASN A 164 19.17 3.98 1.97
CA ASN A 164 19.45 3.71 3.38
C ASN A 164 19.65 5.01 4.20
N ALA A 165 20.33 6.00 3.62
CA ALA A 165 20.50 7.32 4.25
C ALA A 165 19.15 8.00 4.57
N ASP A 166 18.13 7.81 3.71
CA ASP A 166 16.79 8.39 3.93
C ASP A 166 16.06 7.68 5.09
N ILE A 167 16.33 6.39 5.33
CA ILE A 167 15.74 5.62 6.44
C ILE A 167 16.43 5.93 7.76
N GLU A 168 17.76 5.96 7.75
CA GLU A 168 18.59 6.24 8.93
C GLU A 168 18.24 7.62 9.52
N LEU A 169 18.09 8.64 8.68
CA LEU A 169 17.67 9.99 9.09
C LEU A 169 16.25 10.02 9.69
N ARG A 170 15.36 9.11 9.29
CA ARG A 170 13.94 9.12 9.67
C ARG A 170 13.61 8.30 10.92
N ASN A 171 14.21 7.12 11.03
CA ASN A 171 13.74 6.07 11.95
C ASN A 171 14.84 5.48 12.84
N GLY A 172 16.12 5.84 12.64
CA GLY A 172 17.23 5.23 13.38
C GLY A 172 17.35 3.72 13.19
N GLU A 173 16.84 3.20 12.06
CA GLU A 173 16.70 1.76 11.82
C GLU A 173 18.05 1.09 11.55
N THR A 174 18.23 -0.14 12.02
CA THR A 174 19.54 -0.79 12.13
C THR A 174 20.01 -1.47 10.83
N ASP A 175 21.31 -1.78 10.76
CA ASP A 175 21.96 -2.54 9.67
C ASP A 175 21.30 -3.89 9.36
N ILE A 176 20.52 -4.45 10.30
CA ILE A 176 19.78 -5.69 10.09
C ILE A 176 18.69 -5.49 9.02
N GLY A 177 17.96 -4.38 9.08
CA GLY A 177 16.95 -4.04 8.07
C GLY A 177 17.56 -3.78 6.69
N ARG A 178 18.80 -3.24 6.66
CA ARG A 178 19.56 -3.01 5.42
C ARG A 178 19.87 -4.31 4.67
N LYS A 179 20.15 -5.40 5.39
CA LYS A 179 20.44 -6.73 4.84
C LYS A 179 19.18 -7.55 4.53
N ASN A 180 18.01 -7.12 5.02
CA ASN A 180 16.76 -7.80 4.74
C ASN A 180 16.19 -7.38 3.39
N THR A 181 16.47 -8.17 2.37
CA THR A 181 16.01 -7.96 1.00
C THR A 181 14.75 -8.76 0.65
N ARG A 182 14.10 -9.37 1.65
CA ARG A 182 12.91 -10.20 1.46
C ARG A 182 11.67 -9.51 1.97
N VAL A 183 10.64 -9.50 1.13
CA VAL A 183 9.37 -8.84 1.42
C VAL A 183 8.19 -9.77 1.15
N ARG A 184 6.99 -9.34 1.56
CA ARG A 184 5.72 -9.90 1.10
C ARG A 184 4.81 -8.78 0.60
N LEU A 185 3.96 -9.10 -0.36
CA LEU A 185 2.79 -8.28 -0.64
C LEU A 185 1.75 -8.56 0.44
N VAL A 186 1.22 -7.51 1.05
CA VAL A 186 0.14 -7.61 2.03
C VAL A 186 -1.11 -7.02 1.43
N PHE A 187 -2.19 -7.80 1.43
CA PHE A 187 -3.48 -7.44 0.91
C PHE A 187 -4.46 -7.33 2.06
N ARG A 188 -5.17 -6.20 2.16
CA ARG A 188 -6.15 -5.95 3.22
C ARG A 188 -7.43 -5.38 2.64
N VAL A 189 -8.57 -5.84 3.13
CA VAL A 189 -9.90 -5.32 2.76
C VAL A 189 -10.71 -5.02 4.01
N HIS A 190 -11.53 -3.99 3.93
CA HIS A 190 -12.43 -3.55 4.99
C HIS A 190 -13.87 -3.64 4.48
N ILE A 191 -14.67 -4.49 5.12
CA ILE A 191 -16.03 -4.83 4.72
C ILE A 191 -17.00 -4.18 5.70
N PRO A 192 -17.73 -3.13 5.30
CA PRO A 192 -18.73 -2.52 6.16
C PRO A 192 -19.91 -3.48 6.34
N GLU A 193 -20.33 -3.68 7.58
CA GLU A 193 -21.50 -4.49 7.93
C GLU A 193 -22.64 -3.60 8.47
N PRO A 194 -23.89 -4.10 8.43
CA PRO A 194 -25.02 -3.43 9.08
C PRO A 194 -24.70 -3.08 10.54
N GLY A 195 -25.17 -1.92 11.00
CA GLY A 195 -24.89 -1.43 12.35
C GLY A 195 -23.55 -0.71 12.51
N GLY A 196 -22.84 -0.41 11.41
CA GLY A 196 -21.60 0.37 11.43
C GLY A 196 -20.35 -0.42 11.85
N HIS A 197 -20.48 -1.75 11.98
CA HIS A 197 -19.35 -2.64 12.23
C HIS A 197 -18.48 -2.77 10.97
N LEU A 198 -17.21 -3.12 11.18
CA LEU A 198 -16.23 -3.25 10.11
C LEU A 198 -15.45 -4.56 10.26
N VAL A 199 -15.68 -5.50 9.35
CA VAL A 199 -14.85 -6.71 9.26
C VAL A 199 -13.61 -6.39 8.43
N SER A 200 -12.43 -6.66 9.00
CA SER A 200 -11.16 -6.40 8.31
C SER A 200 -10.40 -7.71 8.11
N LEU A 201 -10.12 -8.03 6.85
CA LEU A 201 -9.38 -9.23 6.48
C LEU A 201 -8.00 -8.88 5.91
N GLN A 202 -7.05 -9.79 6.07
CA GLN A 202 -5.71 -9.65 5.54
C GLN A 202 -5.13 -11.00 5.10
N VAL A 203 -4.50 -11.00 3.92
CA VAL A 203 -3.73 -12.15 3.42
C VAL A 203 -2.36 -11.66 2.95
N THR A 204 -1.34 -12.49 3.12
CA THR A 204 0.04 -12.17 2.74
C THR A 204 0.53 -13.14 1.67
N SER A 205 1.29 -12.61 0.70
CA SER A 205 1.88 -13.44 -0.35
C SER A 205 3.00 -14.32 0.17
N HIS A 206 3.46 -15.24 -0.67
CA HIS A 206 4.78 -15.85 -0.51
C HIS A 206 5.90 -14.79 -0.51
N ARG A 207 7.04 -15.15 0.07
CA ARG A 207 8.22 -14.27 0.16
C ARG A 207 8.77 -13.94 -1.23
N ILE A 208 9.17 -12.69 -1.41
CA ILE A 208 9.79 -12.17 -2.64
C ILE A 208 11.19 -11.65 -2.28
N GLU A 209 12.20 -12.20 -2.95
CA GLU A 209 13.58 -11.70 -2.91
C GLU A 209 13.74 -10.50 -3.84
N CYS A 210 14.16 -9.36 -3.29
CA CYS A 210 14.20 -8.07 -3.99
C CYS A 210 15.59 -7.60 -4.42
N SER A 211 16.64 -8.31 -4.03
CA SER A 211 18.01 -8.00 -4.43
C SER A 211 18.22 -8.15 -5.94
N GLN A 212 19.29 -7.58 -6.48
CA GLN A 212 19.74 -7.90 -7.83
C GLN A 212 20.33 -9.32 -7.82
N ARG A 213 19.94 -10.19 -8.75
CA ARG A 213 20.64 -11.47 -8.93
C ARG A 213 22.07 -11.19 -9.36
N SER A 214 23.03 -11.76 -8.65
CA SER A 214 24.38 -11.91 -9.17
C SER A 214 24.29 -12.69 -10.50
N ALA A 215 24.96 -12.21 -11.54
CA ALA A 215 25.11 -13.01 -12.75
C ALA A 215 25.78 -14.33 -12.38
N GLN A 216 25.18 -15.45 -12.78
CA GLN A 216 25.84 -16.76 -12.78
C GLN A 216 26.66 -16.90 -14.04
#